data_AF-A0A3C0ZVY8-F1
#
_entry.id   AF-A0A3C0ZVY8-F1
#
_cell.length_a   1.000
_cell.length_b   1.000
_cell.length_c   1.000
_cell.angle_alpha   90.00
_cell.angle_beta   90.00
_cell.angle_gamma   90.00
#
_symmetry.space_group_name_H-M   'P 1'
#
loop_
_entity.id
_entity.type
_entity.pdbx_description
1 polymer ?
#
loop_
_entity_poly.entity_id
_entity_poly.type
_entity_poly.pdbx_seq_one_letter_code
_entity_poly.pdbx_strand_id
1 'polypeptide(L)'
;MYKILKKEGSAKRAHMTTVHGVIETPVFMNVATAGAIKGGLSADDLKSIRTQVALCNTYHLHVRPGDELVHRRGGIHRFMRWDRPILTDSGGFQVFSLADLRSIKEEGVTFRCHIDGHKIFMG
;
A
#
# COMPACT_ATOMS: atom_id res chain seq x y z
N MET A 1 11.97 -6.71 12.91
CA MET A 1 12.99 -7.79 12.93
C MET A 1 12.52 -8.94 12.05
N TYR A 2 13.38 -9.48 11.17
CA TYR A 2 13.06 -10.64 10.33
C TYR A 2 13.85 -11.87 10.83
N LYS A 3 13.17 -12.96 11.15
CA LYS A 3 13.78 -14.18 11.68
C LYS A 3 13.35 -15.40 10.88
N ILE A 4 14.32 -16.08 10.26
CA ILE A 4 14.09 -17.35 9.56
C ILE A 4 13.98 -18.48 10.58
N LEU A 5 12.92 -19.28 10.47
CA LEU A 5 12.65 -20.42 11.34
C LEU A 5 13.05 -21.75 10.72
N LYS A 6 12.81 -21.90 9.41
CA LYS A 6 13.18 -23.10 8.65
C LYS A 6 13.51 -22.72 7.21
N LYS A 7 14.44 -23.46 6.61
CA LYS A 7 14.74 -23.42 5.19
C LYS A 7 14.65 -24.82 4.60
N GLU A 8 14.21 -24.91 3.36
CA GLU A 8 14.20 -26.13 2.55
C GLU A 8 14.52 -25.73 1.11
N GLY A 9 15.75 -25.98 0.66
CA GLY A 9 16.27 -25.41 -0.58
C GLY A 9 16.20 -23.87 -0.59
N SER A 10 15.54 -23.30 -1.60
CA SER A 10 15.30 -21.86 -1.72
C SER A 10 14.10 -21.35 -0.91
N ALA A 11 13.22 -22.24 -0.43
CA ALA A 11 12.05 -21.89 0.35
C ALA A 11 12.43 -21.54 1.80
N LYS A 12 11.74 -20.54 2.36
CA LYS A 12 11.99 -20.04 3.72
C LYS A 12 10.68 -19.84 4.45
N ARG A 13 10.58 -20.40 5.66
CA ARG A 13 9.58 -20.00 6.65
C ARG A 13 10.22 -19.02 7.62
N ALA A 14 9.64 -17.85 7.79
CA ALA A 14 10.18 -16.81 8.66
C ALA A 14 9.09 -15.91 9.21
N HIS A 15 9.35 -15.24 10.34
CA HIS A 15 8.45 -14.23 10.88
C HIS A 15 9.09 -12.84 10.77
N MET A 16 8.29 -11.84 10.40
CA MET A 16 8.67 -10.44 10.38
C MET A 16 7.89 -9.67 11.44
N THR A 17 8.56 -9.19 12.48
CA THR A 17 7.96 -8.35 13.53
C THR A 17 8.03 -6.88 13.12
N THR A 18 6.88 -6.23 13.16
CA THR A 18 6.70 -4.78 12.98
C THR A 18 6.08 -4.18 14.25
N VAL A 19 6.01 -2.85 14.31
CA VAL A 19 5.33 -2.15 15.42
C VAL A 19 3.81 -2.39 15.46
N HIS A 20 3.21 -2.85 14.36
CA HIS A 20 1.77 -3.11 14.25
C HIS A 20 1.42 -4.60 14.25
N GLY A 21 2.39 -5.50 14.45
CA GLY A 21 2.15 -6.94 14.51
C GLY A 21 3.21 -7.78 13.81
N VAL A 22 3.01 -9.10 13.87
CA VAL A 22 3.89 -10.11 13.27
C VAL A 22 3.30 -10.63 11.97
N ILE A 23 4.14 -10.79 10.95
CA ILE A 23 3.79 -11.36 9.64
C ILE A 23 4.55 -12.67 9.46
N GLU A 24 3.81 -13.74 9.17
CA GLU A 24 4.37 -15.04 8.79
C GLU A 24 4.74 -15.01 7.30
N THR A 25 5.88 -15.56 6.91
CA THR A 25 6.30 -15.65 5.51
C THR A 25 6.55 -17.12 5.12
N PRO A 26 6.18 -17.54 3.89
CA PRO A 26 5.66 -16.75 2.77
C PRO A 26 4.26 -16.16 3.01
N VAL A 27 4.01 -14.94 2.52
CA VAL A 27 2.76 -14.21 2.76
C VAL A 27 2.14 -13.75 1.45
N PHE A 28 0.81 -13.81 1.37
CA PHE A 28 0.03 -13.13 0.35
C PHE A 28 -0.54 -11.84 0.93
N MET A 29 -0.39 -10.72 0.22
CA MET A 29 -0.84 -9.41 0.67
C MET A 29 -2.09 -9.00 -0.10
N ASN A 30 -3.19 -8.76 0.63
CA ASN A 30 -4.41 -8.23 0.03
C ASN A 30 -4.23 -6.74 -0.32
N VAL A 31 -4.59 -6.38 -1.55
CA VAL A 31 -4.36 -5.03 -2.09
C VAL A 31 -5.56 -4.12 -1.84
N ALA A 32 -5.34 -3.04 -1.10
CA ALA A 32 -6.27 -1.93 -0.93
C ALA A 32 -5.92 -0.79 -1.89
N THR A 33 -6.88 -0.44 -2.75
CA THR A 33 -6.79 0.70 -3.67
C THR A 33 -7.52 1.89 -3.04
N ALA A 34 -6.86 3.05 -2.92
CA ALA A 34 -7.42 4.24 -2.26
C ALA A 34 -7.91 4.00 -0.81
N GLY A 35 -7.23 3.12 -0.06
CA GLY A 35 -7.57 2.81 1.33
C GLY A 35 -8.81 1.92 1.49
N ALA A 36 -9.29 1.29 0.41
CA ALA A 36 -10.35 0.30 0.46
C ALA A 36 -9.99 -0.92 -0.38
N ILE A 37 -10.45 -2.11 0.03
CA ILE A 37 -10.35 -3.29 -0.82
C ILE A 37 -11.57 -3.35 -1.72
N LYS A 38 -11.32 -3.51 -3.03
CA LYS A 38 -12.39 -3.62 -4.03
C LYS A 38 -13.28 -4.82 -3.71
N GLY A 39 -14.60 -4.66 -3.88
CA GLY A 39 -15.60 -5.69 -3.58
C GLY A 39 -16.35 -5.50 -2.26
N GLY A 40 -16.20 -4.35 -1.59
CA GLY A 40 -16.97 -4.04 -0.37
C GLY A 40 -16.46 -4.76 0.89
N LEU A 41 -15.23 -5.30 0.85
CA LEU A 41 -14.63 -5.96 2.01
C LEU A 41 -14.19 -4.92 3.04
N SER A 42 -14.65 -5.12 4.27
CA SER A 42 -14.26 -4.35 5.43
C SER A 42 -12.92 -4.81 6.01
N ALA A 43 -12.34 -3.99 6.89
CA ALA A 43 -11.18 -4.39 7.68
C ALA A 43 -11.46 -5.67 8.51
N ASP A 44 -12.70 -5.86 8.96
CA ASP A 44 -13.09 -7.03 9.75
C ASP A 44 -13.16 -8.29 8.89
N ASP A 45 -13.60 -8.18 7.63
CA ASP A 45 -13.57 -9.30 6.68
C ASP A 45 -12.14 -9.79 6.46
N LEU A 46 -11.19 -8.86 6.30
CA LEU A 46 -9.77 -9.21 6.17
C LEU A 46 -9.20 -9.89 7.40
N LYS A 47 -9.65 -9.47 8.59
CA LYS A 47 -9.26 -10.12 9.85
C LYS A 47 -9.81 -11.56 9.90
N SER A 48 -11.04 -11.78 9.43
CA SER A 48 -11.69 -13.10 9.43
C SER A 48 -10.93 -14.12 8.55
N ILE A 49 -10.41 -13.68 7.41
CA ILE A 49 -9.55 -14.51 6.53
C ILE A 49 -8.08 -14.52 6.96
N ARG A 50 -7.77 -14.07 8.18
CA ARG A 50 -6.43 -14.08 8.78
C ARG A 50 -5.38 -13.28 8.01
N THR A 51 -5.79 -12.21 7.31
CA THR A 51 -4.86 -11.29 6.66
C THR A 51 -3.92 -10.67 7.69
N GLN A 52 -2.61 -10.83 7.50
CA GLN A 52 -1.61 -10.32 8.43
C GLN A 52 -1.04 -8.98 8.01
N VAL A 53 -1.08 -8.65 6.72
CA VAL A 53 -0.58 -7.40 6.17
C VAL A 53 -1.41 -7.01 4.95
N ALA A 54 -1.75 -5.74 4.86
CA ALA A 54 -2.41 -5.17 3.69
C ALA A 54 -1.40 -4.37 2.85
N LEU A 55 -1.51 -4.44 1.53
CA LEU A 55 -0.78 -3.56 0.63
C LEU A 55 -1.67 -2.36 0.28
N CYS A 56 -1.21 -1.14 0.51
CA CYS A 56 -1.94 0.07 0.18
C CYS A 56 -1.25 0.82 -0.95
N ASN A 57 -2.03 1.20 -1.96
CA ASN A 57 -1.48 1.92 -3.09
C ASN A 57 -1.33 3.42 -2.83
N THR A 58 -0.09 3.91 -2.85
CA THR A 58 0.24 5.32 -2.57
C THR A 58 -0.27 6.24 -3.67
N TYR A 59 -0.13 5.86 -4.94
CA TYR A 59 -0.61 6.68 -6.07
C TYR A 59 -2.10 6.99 -5.95
N HIS A 60 -2.93 5.96 -5.71
CA HIS A 60 -4.36 6.16 -5.59
C HIS A 60 -4.72 6.98 -4.35
N LEU A 61 -4.09 6.72 -3.20
CA LEU A 61 -4.31 7.51 -1.98
C LEU A 61 -3.97 8.99 -2.17
N HIS A 62 -2.85 9.27 -2.85
CA HIS A 62 -2.39 10.63 -3.13
C HIS A 62 -3.31 11.37 -4.10
N VAL A 63 -3.76 10.70 -5.18
CA VAL A 63 -4.69 11.28 -6.15
C VAL A 63 -6.07 11.51 -5.51
N ARG A 64 -6.58 10.53 -4.77
CA ARG A 64 -7.87 10.61 -4.07
C ARG A 64 -7.93 9.55 -2.97
N PRO A 65 -8.05 9.95 -1.70
CA PRO A 65 -8.61 11.22 -1.23
C PRO A 65 -7.61 12.37 -1.01
N GLY A 66 -6.31 12.16 -1.21
CA GLY A 66 -5.25 13.10 -0.87
C GLY A 66 -4.57 12.78 0.46
N ASP A 67 -3.24 12.89 0.48
CA ASP A 67 -2.38 12.56 1.62
C ASP A 67 -2.65 13.45 2.84
N GLU A 68 -2.89 14.76 2.65
CA GLU A 68 -3.28 15.65 3.74
C GLU A 68 -4.55 15.19 4.48
N LEU A 69 -5.56 14.72 3.73
CA LEU A 69 -6.80 14.27 4.34
C LEU A 69 -6.55 12.99 5.15
N VAL A 70 -5.79 12.05 4.60
CA VAL A 70 -5.42 10.81 5.30
C VAL A 70 -4.63 11.15 6.57
N HIS A 71 -3.70 12.10 6.50
CA HIS A 71 -2.95 12.57 7.66
C HIS A 71 -3.87 13.19 8.73
N ARG A 72 -4.74 14.13 8.36
CA ARG A 72 -5.71 14.77 9.27
C ARG A 72 -6.69 13.77 9.91
N ARG A 73 -6.95 12.64 9.26
CA ARG A 73 -7.78 11.54 9.80
C ARG A 73 -7.00 10.58 10.70
N GLY A 74 -5.75 10.90 11.03
CA GLY A 74 -4.89 10.15 11.95
C GLY A 74 -4.11 9.02 11.29
N GLY A 75 -3.80 9.18 10.00
CA GLY A 75 -2.98 8.26 9.21
C GLY A 75 -3.77 7.10 8.60
N ILE A 76 -3.09 6.34 7.74
CA ILE A 76 -3.72 5.31 6.90
C ILE A 76 -4.38 4.19 7.71
N HIS A 77 -3.80 3.79 8.84
CA HIS A 77 -4.37 2.78 9.74
C HIS A 77 -5.76 3.19 10.25
N ARG A 78 -5.90 4.43 10.78
CA ARG A 78 -7.19 4.93 11.25
C ARG A 78 -8.16 5.15 10.10
N PHE A 79 -7.67 5.67 8.99
CA PHE A 79 -8.47 5.89 7.78
C PHE A 79 -9.12 4.59 7.28
N MET A 80 -8.38 3.48 7.29
CA MET A 80 -8.86 2.17 6.84
C MET A 80 -9.53 1.34 7.94
N ARG A 81 -9.49 1.79 9.20
CA ARG A 81 -9.84 0.98 10.39
C ARG A 81 -9.03 -0.34 10.46
N TRP A 82 -7.77 -0.29 10.04
CA TRP A 82 -6.86 -1.43 10.00
C TRP A 82 -5.74 -1.26 11.02
N ASP A 83 -5.69 -2.15 12.00
CA ASP A 83 -4.78 -2.13 13.16
C ASP A 83 -3.57 -3.07 13.03
N ARG A 84 -3.45 -3.75 11.89
CA ARG A 84 -2.35 -4.66 11.55
C ARG A 84 -1.38 -4.00 10.58
N PRO A 85 -0.21 -4.62 10.28
CA PRO A 85 0.77 -4.06 9.36
C PRO A 85 0.21 -3.63 8.00
N ILE A 86 0.76 -2.53 7.48
CA ILE A 86 0.49 -2.02 6.13
C ILE A 86 1.84 -1.89 5.41
N LEU A 87 1.88 -2.36 4.17
CA LEU A 87 2.94 -2.04 3.23
C LEU A 87 2.38 -1.03 2.22
N THR A 88 3.01 0.13 2.10
CA THR A 88 2.73 1.07 1.03
C THR A 88 3.71 0.87 -0.12
N ASP A 89 3.22 0.84 -1.36
CA ASP A 89 4.11 0.92 -2.52
C ASP A 89 4.58 2.37 -2.73
N SER A 90 5.52 2.59 -3.64
CA SER A 90 6.01 3.93 -3.96
C SER A 90 5.10 4.69 -4.94
N GLY A 91 4.10 4.04 -5.54
CA GLY A 91 3.27 4.62 -6.62
C GLY A 91 3.97 4.73 -7.99
N GLY A 92 5.28 4.46 -8.08
CA GLY A 92 6.06 4.65 -9.31
C GLY A 92 5.60 3.75 -10.47
N PHE A 93 5.14 2.54 -10.17
CA PHE A 93 4.59 1.65 -11.20
C PHE A 93 3.31 2.24 -11.83
N GLN A 94 2.43 2.82 -11.03
CA GLN A 94 1.18 3.42 -11.51
C GLN A 94 1.47 4.68 -12.33
N VAL A 95 2.43 5.50 -11.90
CA VAL A 95 2.89 6.63 -12.70
C VAL A 95 3.46 6.17 -14.04
N PHE A 96 4.17 5.04 -14.07
CA PHE A 96 4.67 4.47 -15.32
C PHE A 96 3.56 3.87 -16.21
N SER A 97 2.54 3.24 -15.62
CA SER A 97 1.52 2.50 -16.37
C SER A 97 0.27 3.30 -16.75
N LEU A 98 -0.07 4.38 -16.03
CA LEU A 98 -1.33 5.11 -16.19
C LEU A 98 -1.19 6.55 -16.71
N ALA A 99 0.03 7.10 -16.74
CA ALA A 99 0.25 8.46 -17.22
C ALA A 99 0.74 8.47 -18.67
N ASP A 100 -0.18 8.69 -19.61
CA ASP A 100 0.13 8.90 -21.04
C ASP A 100 1.06 10.10 -21.28
N LEU A 101 1.09 11.05 -20.35
CA LEU A 101 1.96 12.23 -20.37
C LEU A 101 2.71 12.33 -19.03
N ARG A 102 3.90 11.71 -18.98
CA ARG A 102 4.84 11.84 -17.85
C ARG A 102 6.16 12.48 -18.27
N SER A 103 6.72 13.29 -17.40
CA SER A 103 8.08 13.82 -17.49
C SER A 103 8.84 13.37 -16.25
N ILE A 104 9.89 12.57 -16.45
CA ILE A 104 10.75 12.05 -15.39
C ILE A 104 12.01 12.90 -15.34
N LYS A 105 12.35 13.38 -14.15
CA LYS A 105 13.59 14.07 -13.84
C LYS A 105 14.23 13.42 -12.61
N GLU A 106 15.46 13.82 -12.30
CA GLU A 106 16.16 13.34 -11.09
C GLU A 106 15.41 13.70 -9.80
N GLU A 107 14.83 14.90 -9.76
CA GLU A 107 14.04 15.43 -8.63
C GLU A 107 12.68 14.77 -8.43
N GLY A 108 12.19 13.98 -9.39
CA GLY A 108 10.88 13.34 -9.32
C GLY A 108 10.18 13.20 -10.66
N VAL A 109 8.88 12.92 -10.62
CA VAL A 109 8.05 12.69 -11.80
C VAL A 109 6.85 13.63 -11.84
N THR A 110 6.65 14.30 -12.97
CA THR A 110 5.44 15.06 -13.26
C THR A 110 4.53 14.25 -14.18
N PHE A 111 3.25 14.12 -13.85
CA PHE A 111 2.28 13.41 -14.67
C PHE A 111 0.90 14.07 -14.62
N ARG A 112 -0.01 13.67 -15.51
CA ARG A 112 -1.43 14.06 -15.42
C ARG A 112 -2.24 13.04 -14.63
N CYS A 113 -3.08 13.52 -13.73
CA CYS A 113 -4.04 12.71 -13.00
C CYS A 113 -4.99 11.99 -13.96
N HIS A 114 -5.18 10.67 -13.78
CA HIS A 114 -6.09 9.87 -14.60
C HIS A 114 -7.59 10.16 -14.33
N ILE A 115 -7.90 10.89 -13.25
CA ILE A 115 -9.29 11.20 -12.86
C ILE A 115 -9.79 12.47 -13.55
N ASP A 116 -9.00 13.53 -13.54
CA ASP A 116 -9.41 14.89 -13.96
C ASP A 116 -8.37 15.62 -14.83
N GLY A 117 -7.21 15.01 -15.09
CA GLY A 117 -6.20 15.52 -16.01
C GLY A 117 -5.28 16.62 -15.46
N HIS A 118 -5.40 17.04 -14.20
CA HIS A 118 -4.52 18.06 -13.63
C HIS A 118 -3.09 17.52 -13.47
N LYS A 119 -2.09 18.42 -13.49
CA LYS A 119 -0.68 18.05 -13.35
C LYS A 119 -0.33 17.81 -11.87
N ILE A 120 0.29 16.68 -11.60
CA ILE A 120 0.81 16.27 -10.29
C ILE A 120 2.32 16.13 -10.40
N PHE A 121 3.04 16.59 -9.37
CA PHE A 121 4.46 16.32 -9.17
C PHE A 121 4.63 15.38 -7.97
N MET A 122 5.41 14.32 -8.14
CA MET A 122 5.72 13.33 -7.10
C MET A 122 7.24 13.15 -7.03
N GLY A 123 7.85 13.56 -5.92
CA GLY A 123 9.29 13.55 -5.67
C GLY A 123 9.59 13.49 -4.18
#